data_AF-A0A7S1QKM4-F1
#
_entry.id   AF-A0A7S1QKM4-F1
#
_cell.length_a   1.000
_cell.length_b   1.000
_cell.length_c   1.000
_cell.angle_alpha   90.00
_cell.angle_beta   90.00
_cell.angle_gamma   90.00
#
_symmetry.space_group_name_H-M   'P 1'
#
loop_
_entity.id
_entity.type
_entity.pdbx_description
1 polymer ?
#
loop_
_entity_poly.entity_id
_entity_poly.type
_entity_poly.pdbx_seq_one_letter_code
_entity_poly.pdbx_strand_id
1 'polypeptide(L)'
;GTHCNVAIGAVIEQGSIIANGSTVARDTRVPANELWAGNPAEKVCDVTDEQRVSAISIHREATKQAQNLRVAIQEHYDEVPKEYSLEWLNEVCRKMDEQHMAVSFEEDIKVPIEGRRFLAPRVAARLPHMHAKVTYPVNRIAPHMPRLPDWTGNA
;
A
#
# COMPACT_ATOMS: atom_id res chain seq x y z
N GLY A 1 -4.32 11.94 26.19
CA GLY A 1 -5.21 10.89 25.65
C GLY A 1 -5.01 10.75 24.16
N THR A 2 -5.86 10.00 23.48
CA THR A 2 -5.95 10.03 22.01
C THR A 2 -6.81 11.21 21.56
N HIS A 3 -6.55 11.75 20.35
CA HIS A 3 -7.30 12.86 19.77
C HIS A 3 -7.39 14.13 20.62
N CYS A 4 -6.39 14.38 21.47
CA CYS A 4 -6.31 15.62 22.24
C CYS A 4 -5.54 16.70 21.48
N ASN A 5 -6.02 17.94 21.58
CA ASN A 5 -5.39 19.11 20.99
C ASN A 5 -4.84 20.00 22.10
N VAL A 6 -3.58 20.42 21.97
CA VAL A 6 -2.92 21.30 22.94
C VAL A 6 -2.57 22.59 22.22
N ALA A 7 -3.18 23.70 22.63
CA ALA A 7 -2.89 25.01 22.06
C ALA A 7 -1.52 25.54 22.52
N ILE A 8 -0.99 26.50 21.77
CA ILE A 8 0.31 27.12 22.07
C ILE A 8 0.32 27.78 23.45
N GLY A 9 1.46 27.72 24.14
CA GLY A 9 1.64 28.31 25.46
C GLY A 9 1.00 27.51 26.60
N ALA A 10 0.27 26.44 26.32
CA ALA A 10 -0.25 25.57 27.37
C ALA A 10 0.89 24.84 28.12
N VAL A 11 0.79 24.79 29.44
CA VAL A 11 1.75 24.11 30.32
C VAL A 11 1.04 22.97 31.02
N ILE A 12 1.54 21.75 30.81
CA ILE A 12 0.99 20.53 31.41
C ILE A 12 1.98 20.07 32.48
N GLU A 13 1.58 20.14 33.75
CA GLU A 13 2.43 19.75 34.85
C GLU A 13 2.48 18.23 35.06
N GLN A 14 3.47 17.80 35.83
CA GLN A 14 3.76 16.39 36.06
C GLN A 14 2.58 15.64 36.69
N GLY A 15 2.33 14.42 36.18
CA GLY A 15 1.30 13.54 36.73
C GLY A 15 -0.14 13.94 36.41
N SER A 16 -0.35 15.04 35.67
CA SER A 16 -1.66 15.39 35.14
C SER A 16 -2.05 14.46 33.98
N ILE A 17 -3.35 14.26 33.80
CA ILE A 17 -3.90 13.40 32.76
C ILE A 17 -4.92 14.20 31.95
N ILE A 18 -4.75 14.20 30.63
CA ILE A 18 -5.70 14.78 29.70
C ILE A 18 -6.52 13.66 29.05
N ALA A 19 -7.83 13.69 29.26
CA ALA A 19 -8.75 12.71 28.71
C ALA A 19 -8.80 12.76 27.18
N ASN A 20 -9.28 11.67 26.57
CA ASN A 20 -9.38 11.56 25.12
C ASN A 20 -10.33 12.62 24.54
N GLY A 21 -9.99 13.14 23.36
CA GLY A 21 -10.81 14.17 22.68
C GLY A 21 -10.76 15.56 23.31
N SER A 22 -9.94 15.78 24.34
CA SER A 22 -9.90 17.06 25.05
C SER A 22 -9.08 18.12 24.33
N THR A 23 -9.51 19.38 24.42
CA THR A 23 -8.82 20.53 23.79
C THR A 23 -8.36 21.51 24.86
N VAL A 24 -7.05 21.57 25.10
CA VAL A 24 -6.44 22.52 26.04
C VAL A 24 -6.31 23.88 25.35
N ALA A 25 -6.87 24.91 25.98
CA ALA A 25 -6.86 26.27 25.45
C ALA A 25 -5.47 26.92 25.53
N ARG A 26 -5.31 28.04 24.82
CA ARG A 26 -4.04 28.80 24.76
C ARG A 26 -3.66 29.28 26.15
N ASP A 27 -2.36 29.26 26.46
CA ASP A 27 -1.78 29.75 27.73
C ASP A 27 -2.38 29.12 29.00
N THR A 28 -3.04 27.97 28.86
CA THR A 28 -3.67 27.27 29.98
C THR A 28 -2.64 26.45 30.73
N ARG A 29 -2.61 26.59 32.07
CA ARG A 29 -1.78 25.78 32.94
C ARG A 29 -2.63 24.68 33.57
N VAL A 30 -2.31 23.44 33.24
CA VAL A 30 -2.88 22.23 33.84
C VAL A 30 -2.03 21.85 35.06
N PRO A 31 -2.54 21.97 36.29
CA PRO A 31 -1.80 21.67 37.51
C PRO A 31 -1.42 20.19 37.65
N ALA A 32 -0.40 19.94 38.46
CA ALA A 32 0.09 18.59 38.74
C ALA A 32 -1.00 17.71 39.37
N ASN A 33 -1.03 16.44 38.96
CA ASN A 33 -1.99 15.42 39.45
C ASN A 33 -3.47 15.76 39.25
N GLU A 34 -3.82 16.57 38.24
CA GLU A 34 -5.23 16.81 37.89
C GLU A 34 -5.65 16.08 36.60
N LEU A 35 -6.89 15.63 36.56
CA LEU A 35 -7.56 15.05 35.39
C LEU A 35 -8.40 16.13 34.70
N TRP A 36 -8.09 16.42 33.44
CA TRP A 36 -8.78 17.41 32.63
C TRP A 36 -9.48 16.77 31.44
N ALA A 37 -10.70 17.21 31.13
CA ALA A 37 -11.50 16.69 30.02
C ALA A 37 -12.35 17.77 29.34
N GLY A 38 -12.72 17.54 28.08
CA GLY A 38 -13.69 18.38 27.35
C GLY A 38 -13.08 19.28 26.28
N ASN A 39 -13.93 20.00 25.56
CA ASN A 39 -13.56 20.99 24.55
C ASN A 39 -14.41 22.26 24.76
N PRO A 40 -13.91 23.28 25.50
CA PRO A 40 -12.58 23.39 26.09
C PRO A 40 -12.34 22.44 27.28
N ALA A 41 -11.09 22.11 27.55
CA ALA A 41 -10.72 21.22 28.66
C ALA A 41 -10.90 21.91 30.02
N GLU A 42 -11.61 21.25 30.93
CA GLU A 42 -11.86 21.70 32.30
C GLU A 42 -11.43 20.64 33.31
N LYS A 43 -11.16 21.05 34.55
CA LYS A 43 -10.84 20.14 35.65
C LYS A 43 -12.04 19.25 35.97
N VAL A 44 -11.85 17.94 35.93
CA VAL A 44 -12.87 16.95 36.30
C VAL A 44 -12.66 16.48 37.73
N CYS A 45 -11.46 15.98 38.04
CA CYS A 45 -11.09 15.47 39.35
C CYS A 45 -9.56 15.44 39.51
N ASP A 46 -9.08 15.07 40.69
CA ASP A 46 -7.67 14.81 40.92
C ASP A 46 -7.32 13.36 40.50
N VAL A 47 -6.10 13.15 40.02
CA VAL A 47 -5.58 11.86 39.54
C VAL A 47 -5.29 10.95 40.73
N THR A 48 -5.94 9.80 40.75
CA THR A 48 -5.70 8.79 41.80
C THR A 48 -4.32 8.13 41.62
N ASP A 49 -3.78 7.59 42.71
CA ASP A 49 -2.49 6.88 42.65
C ASP A 49 -2.54 5.68 41.70
N GLU A 50 -3.67 4.97 41.64
CA GLU A 50 -3.90 3.86 40.70
C GLU A 50 -3.80 4.31 39.24
N GLN A 51 -4.43 5.44 38.90
CA GLN A 51 -4.36 6.02 37.55
C GLN A 51 -2.93 6.44 37.20
N ARG A 52 -2.18 6.96 38.18
CA ARG A 52 -0.77 7.34 38.00
C ARG A 52 0.12 6.13 37.74
N VAL A 53 -0.06 5.06 38.51
CA VAL A 53 0.67 3.80 38.33
C VAL A 53 0.35 3.19 36.97
N SER A 54 -0.93 3.21 36.57
CA SER A 54 -1.37 2.74 35.25
C SER A 54 -0.74 3.54 34.11
N ALA A 55 -0.67 4.87 34.22
CA ALA A 55 0.00 5.71 33.22
C ALA A 55 1.50 5.35 33.07
N ILE A 56 2.17 5.05 34.19
CA ILE A 56 3.58 4.62 34.19
C ILE A 56 3.76 3.24 33.55
N SER A 57 2.86 2.28 33.83
CA SER A 57 2.95 0.94 33.23
C SER A 57 2.71 0.99 31.72
N ILE A 58 1.72 1.75 31.26
CA ILE A 58 1.46 1.98 29.83
C ILE A 58 2.70 2.58 29.14
N HIS A 59 3.34 3.58 29.76
CA HIS A 59 4.56 4.15 29.22
C HIS A 59 5.68 3.11 29.11
N ARG A 60 5.92 2.32 30.16
CA ARG A 60 6.93 1.25 30.14
C ARG A 60 6.67 0.23 29.04
N GLU A 61 5.43 -0.21 28.88
CA GLU A 61 5.03 -1.13 27.82
C GLU A 61 5.28 -0.53 26.43
N ALA A 62 4.88 0.72 26.22
CA ALA A 62 5.12 1.42 24.95
C ALA A 62 6.62 1.55 24.64
N THR A 63 7.46 1.85 25.63
CA THR A 63 8.92 1.91 25.43
C THR A 63 9.51 0.55 25.05
N LYS A 64 9.03 -0.53 25.68
CA LYS A 64 9.46 -1.90 25.37
C LYS A 64 9.06 -2.28 23.94
N GLN A 65 7.83 -1.97 23.54
CA GLN A 65 7.36 -2.20 22.17
C GLN A 65 8.18 -1.43 21.15
N ALA A 66 8.47 -0.14 21.41
CA ALA A 66 9.30 0.67 20.52
C ALA A 66 10.73 0.09 20.36
N GLN A 67 11.32 -0.44 21.43
CA GLN A 67 12.62 -1.13 21.37
C GLN A 67 12.56 -2.39 20.50
N ASN A 68 11.53 -3.22 20.69
CA ASN A 68 11.35 -4.43 19.89
C ASN A 68 11.15 -4.11 18.40
N LEU A 69 10.32 -3.10 18.09
CA LEU A 69 10.10 -2.66 16.71
C LEU A 69 11.38 -2.14 16.08
N ARG A 70 12.22 -1.41 16.83
CA ARG A 70 13.52 -0.96 16.35
C ARG A 70 14.42 -2.13 15.96
N VAL A 71 14.48 -3.17 16.78
CA VAL A 71 15.28 -4.38 16.50
C VAL A 71 14.74 -5.10 15.27
N ALA A 72 13.43 -5.33 15.19
CA ALA A 72 12.81 -5.99 14.04
C ALA A 72 13.01 -5.22 12.72
N ILE A 73 12.92 -3.88 12.74
CA ILE A 73 13.21 -3.04 11.58
C ILE A 73 14.68 -3.21 11.16
N GLN A 74 15.61 -3.24 12.12
CA GLN A 74 17.03 -3.42 11.83
C GLN A 74 17.32 -4.81 11.23
N GLU A 75 16.79 -5.88 11.84
CA GLU A 75 16.91 -7.25 11.32
C GLU A 75 16.38 -7.35 9.90
N HIS A 76 15.23 -6.73 9.63
CA HIS A 76 14.67 -6.67 8.28
C HIS A 76 15.63 -5.97 7.28
N TYR A 77 16.23 -4.84 7.66
CA TYR A 77 17.23 -4.16 6.81
C TYR A 77 18.49 -4.99 6.58
N ASP A 78 18.87 -5.87 7.51
CA ASP A 78 20.06 -6.72 7.40
C ASP A 78 19.79 -7.99 6.55
N GLU A 79 18.54 -8.45 6.49
CA GLU A 79 18.11 -9.66 5.77
C GLU A 79 17.67 -9.39 4.33
N VAL A 80 16.93 -8.30 4.07
CA VAL A 80 16.45 -7.93 2.72
C VAL A 80 17.57 -7.89 1.67
N PRO A 81 18.78 -7.35 1.94
CA PRO A 81 19.87 -7.35 0.97
C PRO A 81 20.41 -8.75 0.65
N LYS A 82 20.23 -9.73 1.55
CA LYS A 82 20.67 -11.11 1.35
C LYS A 82 19.66 -11.87 0.49
N GLU A 83 18.38 -11.72 0.80
CA GLU A 83 17.29 -12.37 0.07
C GLU A 83 17.09 -11.79 -1.32
N TYR A 84 17.26 -10.48 -1.50
CA TYR A 84 17.17 -9.78 -2.78
C TYR A 84 18.54 -9.31 -3.29
N SER A 85 19.55 -10.13 -3.06
CA SER A 85 20.89 -9.89 -3.57
C SER A 85 20.92 -9.97 -5.10
N LEU A 86 21.91 -9.32 -5.71
CA LEU A 86 22.16 -9.42 -7.15
C LEU A 86 22.42 -10.87 -7.57
N GLU A 87 22.99 -11.68 -6.67
CA GLU A 87 23.18 -13.13 -6.82
C GLU A 87 21.84 -13.87 -6.88
N TRP A 88 20.91 -13.57 -5.97
CA TRP A 88 19.57 -14.15 -5.99
C TRP A 88 18.80 -13.78 -7.27
N LEU A 89 18.86 -12.52 -7.69
CA LEU A 89 18.19 -12.05 -8.92
C LEU A 89 18.68 -12.85 -10.13
N ASN A 90 20.01 -12.99 -10.26
CA ASN A 90 20.62 -13.76 -11.35
C ASN A 90 20.18 -15.24 -11.33
N GLU A 91 20.09 -15.85 -10.14
CA GLU A 91 19.63 -17.23 -10.02
C GLU A 91 18.15 -17.41 -10.36
N VAL A 92 17.29 -16.45 -9.98
CA VAL A 92 15.87 -16.44 -10.35
C VAL A 92 15.70 -16.28 -11.86
N CYS A 93 16.41 -15.35 -12.49
CA CYS A 93 16.40 -15.19 -13.95
C CYS A 93 16.81 -16.48 -14.65
N ARG A 94 17.88 -17.14 -14.18
CA ARG A 94 18.31 -18.43 -14.74
C ARG A 94 17.21 -19.49 -14.64
N LYS A 95 16.56 -19.64 -13.48
CA LYS A 95 15.48 -20.62 -13.28
C LYS A 95 14.26 -20.30 -14.16
N MET A 96 13.96 -19.01 -14.38
CA MET A 96 12.90 -18.60 -15.30
C MET A 96 13.23 -18.97 -16.75
N ASP A 97 14.46 -18.71 -17.21
CA ASP A 97 14.91 -19.10 -18.56
C ASP A 97 14.85 -20.62 -18.76
N GLU A 98 15.29 -21.40 -17.77
CA GLU A 98 15.18 -22.87 -17.78
C GLU A 98 13.72 -23.35 -17.89
N GLN A 99 12.80 -22.72 -17.15
CA GLN A 99 11.37 -23.00 -17.23
C GLN A 99 10.78 -22.63 -18.59
N HIS A 100 11.14 -21.47 -19.15
CA HIS A 100 10.69 -21.04 -20.46
C HIS A 100 11.14 -22.01 -21.56
N MET A 101 12.39 -22.48 -21.49
CA MET A 101 12.94 -23.47 -22.43
C MET A 101 12.29 -24.85 -22.26
N ALA A 102 11.90 -25.23 -21.04
CA ALA A 102 11.20 -26.49 -20.78
C ALA A 102 9.72 -26.47 -21.25
N VAL A 103 9.10 -25.30 -21.33
CA VAL A 103 7.69 -25.14 -21.75
C VAL A 103 7.55 -24.99 -23.27
N SER A 104 8.61 -24.60 -23.99
CA SER A 104 8.62 -24.59 -25.45
C SER A 104 8.77 -26.02 -26.02
N PHE A 105 7.68 -26.77 -26.05
CA PHE A 105 7.57 -27.94 -26.92
C PHE A 105 7.23 -27.44 -28.33
N GLU A 106 8.20 -27.50 -29.25
CA GLU A 106 7.92 -27.52 -30.69
C GLU A 106 7.26 -28.86 -31.01
N GLU A 107 5.98 -29.03 -30.63
CA GLU A 107 5.18 -30.03 -31.31
C GLU A 107 4.92 -29.50 -32.71
N ASP A 108 5.40 -30.25 -33.72
CA ASP A 108 4.87 -30.20 -35.07
C ASP A 108 3.40 -30.58 -35.00
N ILE A 109 2.55 -29.63 -34.62
CA ILE A 109 1.11 -29.77 -34.71
C ILE A 109 0.84 -29.96 -36.20
N LYS A 110 0.66 -31.21 -36.62
CA LYS A 110 0.13 -31.55 -37.94
C LYS A 110 -1.28 -31.01 -38.01
N VAL A 111 -1.39 -29.72 -38.33
CA VAL A 111 -2.67 -29.06 -38.57
C VAL A 111 -3.38 -29.92 -39.63
N PRO A 112 -4.54 -30.52 -39.32
CA PRO A 112 -5.31 -31.28 -40.29
C PRO A 112 -5.56 -30.38 -41.51
N ILE A 113 -5.58 -30.95 -42.71
CA ILE A 113 -5.72 -30.19 -43.97
C ILE A 113 -6.92 -29.22 -43.93
N GLU A 114 -7.96 -29.58 -43.17
CA GLU A 114 -9.16 -28.76 -42.92
C GLU A 114 -8.88 -27.49 -42.11
N GLY A 115 -7.98 -27.53 -41.12
CA GLY A 115 -7.59 -26.39 -40.28
C GLY A 115 -6.67 -25.39 -40.98
N ARG A 116 -5.82 -25.84 -41.92
CA ARG A 116 -4.99 -24.95 -42.76
C ARG A 116 -5.82 -23.96 -43.57
N ARG A 117 -7.05 -24.34 -43.94
CA ARG A 117 -7.98 -23.52 -44.73
C ARG A 117 -8.58 -22.34 -43.93
N PHE A 118 -8.50 -22.39 -42.60
CA PHE A 118 -8.89 -21.30 -41.70
C PHE A 118 -7.72 -20.39 -41.29
N LEU A 119 -6.49 -20.93 -41.27
CA LEU A 119 -5.26 -20.19 -41.00
C LEU A 119 -4.67 -19.48 -42.22
N ALA A 120 -5.01 -19.93 -43.44
CA ALA A 120 -4.72 -19.17 -44.64
C ALA A 120 -5.42 -17.81 -44.55
N PRO A 121 -4.70 -16.68 -44.66
CA PRO A 121 -5.33 -15.36 -44.63
C PRO A 121 -6.37 -15.31 -45.76
N ARG A 122 -7.65 -15.19 -45.41
CA ARG A 122 -8.76 -15.00 -46.38
C ARG A 122 -8.75 -13.61 -47.03
N VAL A 123 -7.58 -12.99 -47.10
CA VAL A 123 -7.37 -11.73 -47.80
C VAL A 123 -6.92 -12.13 -49.19
N ALA A 124 -7.87 -12.24 -50.13
CA ALA A 124 -7.51 -12.03 -51.53
C ALA A 124 -6.77 -10.69 -51.59
N ALA A 125 -5.55 -10.68 -52.14
CA ALA A 125 -4.81 -9.44 -52.35
C ALA A 125 -5.72 -8.47 -53.10
N ARG A 126 -6.24 -7.45 -52.40
CA ARG A 126 -7.05 -6.43 -53.04
C ARG A 126 -6.13 -5.68 -53.99
N LEU A 127 -6.56 -5.50 -55.23
CA LEU A 127 -5.87 -4.64 -56.18
C LEU A 127 -5.62 -3.27 -55.51
N PRO A 128 -4.46 -2.62 -55.72
CA PRO A 128 -4.03 -1.42 -54.98
C PRO A 128 -5.00 -0.23 -55.00
N HIS A 129 -5.98 -0.20 -55.90
CA HIS A 129 -6.98 0.86 -55.98
C HIS A 129 -8.25 0.60 -55.15
N MET A 130 -8.38 -0.57 -54.51
CA MET A 130 -9.50 -0.94 -53.63
C MET A 130 -9.18 -0.77 -52.14
N HIS A 131 -8.47 0.30 -51.79
CA HIS A 131 -8.44 0.84 -50.43
C HIS A 131 -9.79 1.51 -50.12
N ALA A 132 -10.83 0.71 -49.92
CA ALA A 132 -11.97 1.19 -49.15
C ALA A 132 -11.45 1.42 -47.72
N LYS A 133 -11.49 2.68 -47.27
CA LYS A 133 -11.31 3.07 -45.87
C LYS A 133 -12.28 2.25 -45.01
N VAL A 134 -11.79 1.17 -44.43
CA VAL A 134 -12.48 0.45 -43.38
C VAL A 134 -11.54 0.49 -42.19
N THR A 135 -11.77 1.47 -41.33
CA THR A 135 -11.26 1.52 -39.98
C THR A 135 -11.49 0.17 -39.34
N TYR A 136 -10.40 -0.54 -39.03
CA TYR A 136 -10.48 -1.68 -38.12
C TYR A 136 -11.09 -1.18 -36.80
N PRO A 137 -12.10 -1.85 -36.22
CA PRO A 137 -12.42 -1.60 -34.83
C PRO A 137 -11.27 -2.20 -34.00
N VAL A 138 -10.38 -1.34 -33.51
CA VAL A 138 -9.23 -1.71 -32.65
C VAL A 138 -9.69 -2.25 -31.29
N ASN A 139 -10.98 -2.21 -30.97
CA ASN A 139 -11.52 -2.73 -29.70
C ASN A 139 -12.24 -4.06 -29.88
N ARG A 140 -11.47 -5.17 -29.90
CA ARG A 140 -11.98 -6.49 -29.51
C ARG A 140 -11.81 -6.66 -28.00
N ILE A 141 -12.66 -5.99 -27.22
CA ILE A 141 -12.85 -6.30 -25.81
C ILE A 141 -13.97 -7.34 -25.73
N ALA A 142 -13.77 -8.41 -24.96
CA ALA A 142 -14.80 -9.42 -24.75
C ALA A 142 -16.05 -8.79 -24.08
N PRO A 143 -17.28 -9.27 -24.34
CA PRO A 143 -18.53 -8.58 -23.95
C PRO A 143 -18.69 -8.23 -22.45
N HIS A 144 -17.88 -8.83 -21.58
CA HIS A 144 -17.94 -8.72 -20.13
C HIS A 144 -16.86 -7.81 -19.52
N MET A 145 -15.98 -7.21 -20.33
CA MET A 145 -14.96 -6.27 -19.83
C MET A 145 -15.40 -4.81 -20.00
N PRO A 146 -15.12 -3.93 -19.02
CA PRO A 146 -15.39 -2.51 -19.15
C PRO A 146 -14.51 -1.91 -20.25
N ARG A 147 -15.11 -1.11 -21.14
CA ARG A 147 -14.39 -0.46 -22.24
C ARG A 147 -13.51 0.65 -21.66
N LEU A 148 -12.21 0.57 -21.91
CA LEU A 148 -11.30 1.68 -21.65
C LEU A 148 -11.64 2.81 -22.64
N PRO A 149 -11.77 4.07 -22.19
CA PRO A 149 -11.98 5.19 -23.10
C PRO A 149 -10.75 5.36 -23.98
N ASP A 150 -10.95 5.44 -25.30
CA ASP A 150 -9.88 5.62 -26.28
C ASP A 150 -9.21 6.99 -26.09
N TRP A 151 -7.97 7.03 -25.56
CA TRP A 151 -7.14 8.24 -25.42
C TRP A 151 -6.53 8.69 -26.75
N THR A 152 -7.32 8.71 -27.82
CA THR A 152 -6.95 9.36 -29.09
C THR A 152 -7.82 10.60 -29.30
N GLY A 153 -7.69 11.53 -28.35
CA GLY A 153 -8.12 12.91 -28.56
C GLY A 153 -7.14 13.58 -29.53
N ASN A 154 -7.67 14.01 -30.67
CA ASN A 154 -6.96 14.78 -31.69
C ASN A 154 -6.24 15.99 -31.07
N ALA A 155 -4.96 16.12 -31.39
CA ALA A 155 -4.26 17.41 -31.39
C ALA A 155 -4.65 18.23 -32.63
#